data_AF-R7GAT9-F1
#
_entry.id   AF-R7GAT9-F1
#
_cell.length_a   1.000
_cell.length_b   1.000
_cell.length_c   1.000
_cell.angle_alpha   90.00
_cell.angle_beta   90.00
_cell.angle_gamma   90.00
#
_symmetry.space_group_name_H-M   'P 1'
#
loop_
_entity.id
_entity.type
_entity.pdbx_description
1 polymer ?
#
loop_
_entity_poly.entity_id
_entity_poly.type
_entity_poly.pdbx_seq_one_letter_code
_entity_poly.pdbx_strand_id
1 'polypeptide(L)' 'MQKCFHELYETYSNSIYRYLLVLTHDKDISEEITQETFYQAFKNIKSFQGKCSIYTWLCTIVKNR' A
#
# COMPACT_ATOMS: atom_id res chain seq x y z
N MET A 1 1.36 -18.68 -2.72
CA MET A 1 0.92 -17.35 -3.22
C MET A 1 0.63 -16.35 -2.09
N GLN A 2 0.09 -16.76 -0.92
CA GLN A 2 -0.16 -15.86 0.22
C GLN A 2 1.09 -15.39 1.00
N LYS A 3 2.16 -16.20 1.12
CA LYS A 3 3.36 -15.84 1.92
C LYS A 3 4.07 -14.56 1.43
N CYS A 4 4.30 -14.41 0.13
CA CYS A 4 4.96 -13.20 -0.41
C CYS A 4 4.16 -11.92 -0.15
N PHE A 5 2.83 -11.97 -0.16
CA PHE A 5 2.03 -10.77 0.09
C PHE A 5 2.05 -10.37 1.57
N HIS A 6 2.06 -11.35 2.47
CA HIS A 6 2.19 -11.07 3.90
C HIS A 6 3.52 -10.36 4.21
N GLU A 7 4.64 -10.83 3.64
CA GLU A 7 5.95 -10.16 3.77
C GLU A 7 5.92 -8.73 3.21
N LEU A 8 5.25 -8.52 2.08
CA LEU A 8 5.06 -7.19 1.50
C LEU A 8 4.24 -6.29 2.43
N TYR A 9 3.17 -6.80 3.02
CA TYR A 9 2.36 -6.05 3.97
C TYR A 9 3.17 -5.67 5.22
N GLU A 10 3.86 -6.62 5.85
CA GLU A 10 4.72 -6.36 7.02
C GLU A 10 5.82 -5.34 6.73
N THR A 11 6.40 -5.40 5.53
CA THR A 11 7.49 -4.50 5.13
C THR A 11 7.01 -3.07 4.87
N TYR A 12 5.86 -2.89 4.21
CA TYR A 12 5.45 -1.58 3.69
C TYR A 12 4.27 -0.94 4.41
N SER A 13 3.46 -1.68 5.16
CA SER A 13 2.25 -1.15 5.84
C SER A 13 2.55 0.03 6.75
N ASN A 14 3.55 -0.10 7.62
CA ASN A 14 3.98 0.98 8.52
C ASN A 14 4.44 2.24 7.78
N SER A 15 5.15 2.07 6.66
CA SER A 15 5.66 3.19 5.87
C SER A 15 4.54 3.92 5.12
N ILE A 16 3.59 3.16 4.56
CA ILE A 16 2.41 3.72 3.89
C ILE A 16 1.47 4.38 4.89
N TYR A 17 1.21 3.76 6.04
CA TYR A 17 0.39 4.33 7.10
C TYR A 17 0.96 5.65 7.61
N ARG A 18 2.28 5.72 7.89
CA ARG A 18 2.92 6.98 8.32
C ARG A 18 2.84 8.06 7.24
N TYR A 19 3.05 7.70 5.98
CA TYR A 19 2.91 8.62 4.86
C TYR A 19 1.48 9.19 4.79
N LEU A 20 0.47 8.33 4.91
CA LEU A 20 -0.94 8.74 4.90
C LEU A 20 -1.30 9.58 6.12
N LEU A 21 -0.77 9.27 7.30
CA LEU A 21 -0.99 10.04 8.52
C LEU A 21 -0.46 11.47 8.41
N VAL A 22 0.67 11.66 7.73
CA VAL A 22 1.21 12.99 7.44
C VAL A 22 0.32 13.77 6.45
N LEU A 23 -0.38 13.08 5.55
CA LEU A 23 -1.24 13.71 4.54
C LEU A 23 -2.65 14.03 5.04
N THR A 24 -3.25 13.10 5.78
CA THR A 24 -4.65 13.20 6.22
C THR A 24 -4.77 13.86 7.59
N HIS A 25 -3.72 13.82 8.40
CA HIS A 25 -3.72 14.21 9.81
C HIS A 25 -4.78 13.49 10.67
N ASP A 26 -5.29 12.36 10.19
CA ASP A 26 -6.35 11.58 10.81
C ASP A 26 -5.96 10.11 10.84
N LYS A 27 -6.00 9.49 12.02
CA LYS A 27 -5.57 8.10 12.20
C LYS A 27 -6.54 7.11 11.58
N ASP A 28 -7.84 7.34 11.71
CA ASP A 28 -8.88 6.43 11.25
C ASP A 28 -8.92 6.44 9.73
N ILE A 29 -8.88 7.63 9.12
CA ILE A 29 -8.80 7.79 7.66
C ILE A 29 -7.51 7.16 7.12
N SER A 30 -6.37 7.37 7.80
CA SER A 30 -5.09 6.78 7.37
C SER A 30 -5.10 5.27 7.41
N GLU A 31 -5.71 4.68 8.43
CA GLU A 31 -5.83 3.24 8.56
C GLU A 31 -6.72 2.67 7.45
N GLU A 32 -7.87 3.29 7.20
CA GLU A 32 -8.78 2.90 6.12
C GLU A 32 -8.09 2.97 4.74
N ILE A 33 -7.40 4.07 4.42
CA ILE A 33 -6.68 4.21 3.16
C ILE A 33 -5.54 3.19 3.05
N THR A 34 -4.85 2.89 4.15
CA THR A 34 -3.79 1.87 4.16
C THR A 34 -4.38 0.51 3.79
N GLN A 35 -5.45 0.10 4.46
CA GLN A 35 -6.09 -1.19 4.20
C GLN A 35 -6.58 -1.30 2.75
N GLU A 36 -7.27 -0.28 2.22
CA GLU A 36 -7.73 -0.30 0.83
C GLU A 36 -6.56 -0.36 -0.16
N THR A 37 -5.47 0.36 0.11
CA THR A 37 -4.27 0.35 -0.75
C THR A 37 -3.71 -1.06 -0.87
N PHE A 38 -3.56 -1.77 0.25
CA PHE A 38 -3.05 -3.14 0.22
C PHE A 38 -4.08 -4.12 -0.37
N TYR A 39 -5.38 -3.89 -0.20
CA TYR A 39 -6.41 -4.68 -0.86
C TYR A 39 -6.33 -4.57 -2.41
N GLN A 40 -6.23 -3.34 -2.92
CA GLN A 40 -6.04 -3.10 -4.35
C GLN A 40 -4.70 -3.62 -4.86
N ALA A 41 -3.63 -3.50 -4.05
CA ALA A 41 -2.33 -4.08 -4.36
C ALA A 41 -2.43 -5.61 -4.45
N PHE A 42 -3.12 -6.28 -3.54
CA PHE A 42 -3.31 -7.73 -3.58
C PHE A 42 -4.02 -8.17 -4.87
N LYS A 43 -5.08 -7.46 -5.27
CA LYS A 43 -5.82 -7.75 -6.52
C LYS A 43 -4.96 -7.58 -7.76
N ASN A 44 -4.09 -6.58 -7.76
CA ASN A 44 -3.28 -6.20 -8.92
C ASN A 44 -1.82 -6.66 -8.85
N ILE A 45 -1.42 -7.43 -7.83
CA ILE A 45 -0.02 -7.83 -7.62
C ILE A 45 0.53 -8.61 -8.82
N LYS A 46 -0.32 -9.35 -9.53
CA LYS A 46 0.05 -10.10 -10.74
C LYS A 46 0.33 -9.21 -11.95
N SER A 47 -0.16 -7.98 -11.97
CA SER A 47 0.12 -7.00 -13.03
C SER A 47 1.33 -6.12 -12.73
N PHE A 48 1.92 -6.24 -11.54
CA PHE A 48 3.15 -5.55 -11.20
C PHE A 48 4.33 -6.10 -12.02
N GLN A 49 4.81 -5.31 -12.98
CA GLN A 49 5.88 -5.69 -13.91
C GLN A 49 7.29 -5.43 -13.38
N GLY A 50 7.45 -5.02 -12.11
CA GLY A 50 8.77 -4.72 -11.53
C GLY A 50 9.47 -3.49 -12.13
N LYS A 51 8.76 -2.63 -12.86
CA LYS A 51 9.30 -1.42 -13.52
C LYS A 51 9.65 -0.29 -12.55
N CYS A 52 9.14 -0.35 -11.32
CA CYS A 52 9.42 0.60 -10.26
C CYS A 52 9.51 -0.14 -8.92
N SER A 53 9.93 0.55 -7.86
CA SER A 53 9.93 -0.05 -6.52
C SER A 53 8.50 -0.37 -6.06
N ILE A 54 8.34 -1.38 -5.22
CA ILE A 54 7.05 -1.74 -4.61
C ILE A 54 6.46 -0.54 -3.87
N TYR A 55 7.29 0.21 -3.13
CA TYR A 55 6.85 1.43 -2.46
C TYR A 55 6.28 2.47 -3.43
N THR A 56 7.00 2.76 -4.52
CA THR A 56 6.54 3.69 -5.56
C THR A 56 5.21 3.22 -6.16
N TRP A 57 5.08 1.92 -6.43
CA TRP A 57 3.84 1.35 -6.96
C TRP A 57 2.68 1.46 -5.97
N LEU A 58 2.89 1.18 -4.68
CA LEU A 58 1.88 1.39 -3.63
C LEU A 58 1.44 2.85 -3.55
N CYS A 59 2.37 3.81 -3.66
CA CYS A 59 2.03 5.23 -3.73
C CYS A 59 1.20 5.59 -4.98
N THR A 60 1.38 4.90 -6.11
CA THR A 60 0.50 5.11 -7.28
C THR A 60 -0.92 4.63 -7.04
N ILE A 61 -1.09 3.55 -6.27
CA ILE A 61 -2.42 3.05 -5.88
C ILE A 61 -3.12 4.05 -4.97
N VAL A 62 -2.40 4.60 -3.97
CA VAL A 62 -2.91 5.67 -3.09
C VAL A 62 -3.39 6.88 -3.90
N LYS A 63 -2.62 7.31 -4.90
CA LYS A 63 -2.91 8.49 -5.72
C LYS A 63 -4.05 8.31 -6.72
N ASN A 64 -4.32 7.07 -7.13
CA ASN A 64 -5.40 6.74 -8.07
C ASN A 64 -6.72 6.42 -7.36
N ARG A 65 -6.83 6.74 -6.07
CA ARG A 65 -8.04 6.61 -5.27
C ARG A 65 -8.92 7.85 -5.41
#